data_AF-A8CEH2-F1
#
_entry.id   AF-A8CEH2-F1
#
_cell.length_a   1.000
_cell.length_b   1.000
_cell.length_c   1.000
_cell.angle_alpha   90.00
_cell.angle_beta   90.00
_cell.angle_gamma   90.00
#
_symmetry.space_group_name_H-M   'P 1'
#
loop_
_entity.id
_entity.type
_entity.pdbx_description
1 polymer ?
#
loop_
_entity_poly.entity_id
_entity_poly.type
_entity_poly.pdbx_seq_one_letter_code
_entity_poly.pdbx_strand_id
1 'polypeptide(L)'
;HRHFQHHAKPNIFSKDPDVNMLHIFVLGDTQPVEYGIKKIKYLPYHHQHKYFLLVGPPLLIPVYFHIQIIRTMISRHDWVDLAWSMSYYLRYLCCYVPLYGLFGSLALISFVRFLESH
;
A
#
# COMPACT_ATOMS: atom_id res chain seq x y z
N HIS A 1 -9.61 15.94 -2.99
CA HIS A 1 -8.65 16.35 -4.05
C HIS A 1 -8.07 15.16 -4.81
N ARG A 2 -7.52 14.11 -4.16
CA ARG A 2 -7.08 12.87 -4.85
C ARG A 2 -8.21 12.06 -5.51
N HIS A 3 -9.44 12.19 -5.03
CA HIS A 3 -10.62 11.55 -5.64
C HIS A 3 -10.78 11.85 -7.14
N PHE A 4 -10.49 13.08 -7.55
CA PHE A 4 -10.54 13.46 -8.97
C PHE A 4 -9.33 12.97 -9.79
N GLN A 5 -8.27 12.50 -9.13
CA GLN A 5 -7.03 12.06 -9.77
C GLN A 5 -7.01 10.55 -10.06
N HIS A 6 -7.79 9.74 -9.35
CA HIS A 6 -7.93 8.30 -9.64
C HIS A 6 -9.02 7.94 -10.65
N HIS A 7 -9.88 8.89 -11.05
CA HIS A 7 -10.69 8.79 -12.28
C HIS A 7 -9.88 9.12 -13.54
N ALA A 8 -8.55 8.99 -13.48
CA ALA A 8 -7.68 9.22 -14.61
C ALA A 8 -7.93 8.21 -15.73
N LYS A 9 -7.70 8.62 -16.98
CA LYS A 9 -7.74 7.70 -18.12
C LYS A 9 -6.69 6.60 -17.89
N PRO A 10 -7.05 5.31 -18.03
CA PRO A 10 -6.16 4.19 -17.71
C PRO A 10 -4.96 4.05 -18.65
N ASN A 11 -4.90 4.86 -19.72
CA ASN A 11 -3.83 4.85 -20.71
C ASN A 11 -2.64 5.77 -20.37
N ILE A 12 -2.68 6.49 -19.25
CA ILE A 12 -1.59 7.38 -18.81
C ILE A 12 -0.99 6.85 -17.51
N PHE A 13 0.26 6.39 -17.59
CA PHE A 13 1.02 5.95 -16.42
C PHE A 13 1.28 7.08 -15.44
N SER A 14 1.39 6.75 -14.15
CA SER A 14 1.67 7.70 -13.06
C SER A 14 0.64 8.83 -12.91
N LYS A 15 -0.50 8.75 -13.61
CA LYS A 15 -1.56 9.77 -13.51
C LYS A 15 -2.41 9.56 -12.25
N ASP A 16 -2.69 8.31 -11.94
CA ASP A 16 -3.33 7.92 -10.71
C ASP A 16 -2.28 7.82 -9.58
N PRO A 17 -2.34 8.69 -8.55
CA PRO A 17 -1.41 8.66 -7.44
C PRO A 17 -1.58 7.44 -6.52
N ASP A 18 -2.71 6.73 -6.62
CA ASP A 18 -3.07 5.60 -5.76
C ASP A 18 -2.65 4.26 -6.41
N VAL A 19 -2.50 4.22 -7.74
CA VAL A 19 -2.19 3.01 -8.53
C VAL A 19 -0.86 3.12 -9.28
N ASN A 20 0.05 3.98 -8.82
CA ASN A 20 1.39 4.08 -9.41
C ASN A 20 2.29 2.89 -9.02
N MET A 21 1.94 1.70 -9.52
CA MET A 21 2.64 0.42 -9.30
C MET A 21 3.83 0.25 -10.25
N LEU A 22 4.32 1.34 -10.83
CA LEU A 22 5.49 1.33 -11.72
C LEU A 22 6.64 0.58 -11.03
N HIS A 23 7.27 -0.32 -11.78
CA HIS A 23 8.36 -1.21 -11.38
C HIS A 23 7.99 -2.44 -10.53
N ILE A 24 6.85 -2.45 -9.82
CA ILE A 24 6.35 -3.65 -9.09
C ILE A 24 5.65 -4.62 -10.06
N PHE A 25 4.79 -4.07 -10.92
CA PHE A 25 4.08 -4.80 -11.96
C PHE A 25 4.34 -4.17 -13.33
N VAL A 26 4.32 -5.01 -14.36
CA VAL A 26 4.24 -4.57 -15.76
C VAL A 26 2.82 -4.85 -16.26
N LEU A 27 2.15 -3.81 -16.74
CA LEU A 27 0.73 -3.80 -17.05
C LEU A 27 0.51 -3.57 -18.55
N GLY A 28 -0.50 -4.24 -19.11
CA GLY A 28 -0.82 -4.17 -20.54
C GLY A 28 0.27 -4.79 -21.43
N ASP A 29 0.15 -4.55 -22.73
CA ASP A 29 1.01 -5.20 -23.73
C ASP A 29 2.28 -4.40 -24.05
N THR A 30 2.25 -3.08 -23.89
CA THR A 30 3.36 -2.20 -24.29
C THR A 30 4.46 -2.11 -23.22
N GLN A 31 4.09 -2.04 -21.95
CA GLN A 31 5.03 -1.87 -20.83
C GLN A 31 6.02 -3.04 -20.68
N PRO A 32 5.61 -4.32 -20.77
CA PRO A 32 6.54 -5.45 -20.72
C PRO A 32 7.55 -5.44 -21.86
N VAL A 33 7.13 -5.03 -23.07
CA VAL A 33 7.98 -4.95 -24.26
C VAL A 33 9.03 -3.86 -24.07
N GLU A 34 8.63 -2.67 -23.63
CA GLU A 34 9.56 -1.58 -23.35
C GLU A 34 10.59 -1.95 -22.28
N TYR A 35 10.17 -2.60 -21.20
CA TYR A 35 11.07 -3.06 -20.14
C TYR A 35 12.05 -4.12 -20.65
N GLY A 36 11.59 -5.01 -21.54
CA GLY A 36 12.42 -6.01 -22.20
C GLY A 36 13.47 -5.41 -23.14
N ILE A 37 13.12 -4.38 -23.91
CA ILE A 37 14.04 -3.65 -24.80
C ILE A 37 15.06 -2.86 -23.98
N LYS A 38 14.58 -2.10 -22.98
CA LYS A 38 15.42 -1.27 -22.10
C LYS A 38 16.20 -2.08 -21.05
N LYS A 39 16.01 -3.40 -21.00
CA LYS A 39 16.62 -4.33 -20.02
C LYS A 39 16.39 -3.92 -18.56
N ILE A 40 15.23 -3.33 -18.28
CA ILE A 40 14.85 -2.92 -16.92
C ILE A 40 14.35 -4.16 -16.17
N LYS A 41 15.01 -4.53 -15.06
CA LYS A 41 14.65 -5.72 -14.27
C LYS A 41 14.79 -5.46 -12.77
N TYR A 42 13.75 -4.89 -12.16
CA TYR A 42 13.67 -4.73 -10.70
C TYR A 42 13.14 -5.99 -10.01
N LEU A 43 12.19 -6.70 -10.64
CA LEU A 43 11.51 -7.88 -10.10
C LEU A 43 11.39 -8.98 -11.18
N PRO A 44 11.11 -10.23 -10.78
CA PRO A 44 10.90 -11.32 -11.73
C PRO A 44 9.52 -11.21 -12.39
N TYR A 45 9.39 -10.34 -13.40
CA TYR A 45 8.11 -10.05 -14.07
C TYR A 45 7.39 -11.28 -14.66
N HIS A 46 8.13 -12.32 -15.08
CA HIS A 46 7.53 -13.59 -15.53
C HIS A 46 6.71 -14.30 -14.44
N HIS A 47 7.04 -14.07 -13.17
CA HIS A 47 6.32 -14.63 -12.02
C HIS A 47 5.41 -13.59 -11.34
N GLN A 48 5.06 -12.50 -12.01
CA GLN A 48 4.23 -11.45 -11.42
C GLN A 48 2.88 -11.94 -10.92
N HIS A 49 2.27 -12.90 -11.60
CA HIS A 49 1.02 -13.54 -11.16
C HIS A 49 1.14 -14.24 -9.80
N LYS A 50 2.34 -14.73 -9.43
CA LYS A 50 2.57 -15.45 -8.16
C LYS A 50 2.61 -14.49 -6.98
N TYR A 51 3.31 -13.36 -7.13
CA TYR A 51 3.43 -12.37 -6.07
C TYR A 51 2.35 -11.29 -6.13
N PHE A 52 1.54 -11.23 -7.20
CA PHE A 52 0.42 -10.28 -7.30
C PHE A 52 -0.54 -10.40 -6.13
N LEU A 53 -0.97 -11.62 -5.80
CA LEU A 53 -1.91 -11.86 -4.70
C LEU A 53 -1.31 -11.52 -3.31
N LEU A 54 0.02 -11.62 -3.18
CA LEU A 54 0.71 -11.31 -1.92
C LEU A 54 1.05 -9.82 -1.79
N VAL A 55 1.34 -9.14 -2.90
CA VAL A 55 1.81 -7.75 -2.92
C VAL A 55 0.68 -6.75 -3.16
N GLY A 56 -0.36 -7.13 -3.90
CA GLY A 56 -1.52 -6.28 -4.14
C GLY A 56 -2.37 -6.12 -2.87
N PRO A 57 -3.27 -7.06 -2.55
CA PRO A 57 -4.20 -6.91 -1.43
C PRO A 57 -3.54 -6.70 -0.04
N PRO A 58 -2.55 -7.52 0.39
CA PRO A 58 -2.00 -7.45 1.74
C PRO A 58 -0.98 -6.32 1.97
N LEU A 59 -0.38 -5.77 0.92
CA LEU A 59 0.72 -4.79 1.05
C LEU A 59 0.30 -3.40 0.54
N LEU A 60 -0.55 -3.33 -0.49
CA LEU A 60 -1.06 -2.05 -0.98
C LEU A 60 -1.98 -1.39 0.06
N ILE A 61 -2.92 -2.15 0.62
CA ILE A 61 -3.98 -1.56 1.45
C ILE A 61 -3.51 -1.22 2.86
N PRO A 62 -3.03 -2.19 3.67
CA PRO A 62 -2.70 -1.91 5.06
C PRO A 62 -1.34 -1.25 5.26
N VAL A 63 -0.43 -1.29 4.29
CA VAL A 63 0.93 -0.73 4.45
C VAL A 63 1.09 0.55 3.64
N TYR A 64 0.90 0.50 2.31
CA TYR A 64 1.12 1.68 1.47
C TYR A 64 0.12 2.80 1.76
N PHE A 65 -1.19 2.55 1.74
CA PHE A 65 -2.16 3.59 2.07
C PHE A 65 -2.02 4.08 3.51
N HIS A 66 -1.67 3.20 4.45
CA HIS A 66 -1.47 3.59 5.83
C HIS A 66 -0.32 4.59 6.01
N ILE A 67 0.84 4.30 5.41
CA ILE A 67 1.99 5.23 5.38
C ILE A 67 1.60 6.54 4.68
N GLN A 68 0.88 6.45 3.56
CA GLN A 68 0.47 7.61 2.79
C GLN A 68 -0.50 8.51 3.58
N ILE A 69 -1.43 7.93 4.34
CA ILE A 69 -2.37 8.64 5.21
C ILE A 69 -1.59 9.38 6.31
N ILE A 70 -0.68 8.70 7.02
CA ILE A 70 0.17 9.34 8.03
C ILE A 70 0.98 10.49 7.43
N ARG A 71 1.65 10.25 6.30
CA ARG A 71 2.43 11.28 5.60
C ARG A 71 1.56 12.48 5.21
N THR A 72 0.34 12.23 4.75
CA THR A 72 -0.60 13.30 4.35
C THR A 72 -1.02 14.12 5.55
N MET A 73 -1.39 13.48 6.67
CA MET A 73 -1.76 14.16 7.91
C MET A 73 -0.62 15.06 8.42
N ILE A 74 0.62 14.55 8.42
CA ILE A 74 1.81 15.33 8.80
C ILE A 74 2.00 16.51 7.85
N SER A 75 1.98 16.27 6.53
CA SER A 75 2.24 17.31 5.53
C SER A 75 1.18 18.42 5.50
N ARG A 76 -0.05 18.10 5.87
CA ARG A 76 -1.17 19.05 5.91
C ARG A 76 -1.37 19.70 7.28
N HIS A 77 -0.59 19.29 8.27
CA HIS A 77 -0.74 19.72 9.66
C HIS A 77 -2.10 19.38 10.27
N ASP A 78 -2.65 18.22 9.89
CA ASP A 78 -3.90 17.68 10.43
C ASP A 78 -3.63 17.04 11.81
N TRP A 79 -3.22 17.87 12.78
CA TRP A 79 -2.71 17.41 14.08
C TRP A 79 -3.76 16.70 14.93
N VAL A 80 -5.03 17.12 14.83
CA VAL A 80 -6.14 16.51 15.57
C VAL A 80 -6.35 15.06 15.10
N ASP A 81 -6.43 14.86 13.79
CA ASP A 81 -6.58 13.52 13.20
C ASP A 81 -5.36 12.64 13.48
N LEU A 82 -4.16 13.22 13.41
CA LEU A 82 -2.94 12.51 13.77
C LEU A 82 -2.97 12.06 15.24
N ALA A 83 -3.35 12.92 16.17
CA ALA A 83 -3.44 12.59 17.59
C ALA A 83 -4.47 11.47 17.86
N TRP A 84 -5.65 11.54 17.23
CA TRP A 84 -6.66 10.48 17.33
C TRP A 84 -6.15 9.16 16.75
N SER A 85 -5.50 9.18 15.59
CA SER A 85 -4.92 7.97 14.99
C SER A 85 -3.84 7.35 15.90
N MET A 86 -2.94 8.17 16.47
CA MET A 86 -1.87 7.71 17.34
C MET A 86 -2.41 7.14 18.66
N SER A 87 -3.42 7.77 19.26
CA SER A 87 -4.06 7.25 20.47
C SER A 87 -4.73 5.89 20.26
N TYR A 88 -5.34 5.66 19.10
CA TYR A 88 -5.87 4.36 18.71
C TYR A 88 -4.77 3.29 18.66
N TYR A 89 -3.68 3.54 17.92
CA TYR A 89 -2.59 2.56 17.80
C TYR A 89 -1.86 2.33 19.13
N LEU A 90 -1.68 3.37 19.95
CA LEU A 90 -1.11 3.25 21.28
C LEU A 90 -1.98 2.37 22.17
N ARG A 91 -3.29 2.63 22.23
CA ARG A 91 -4.24 1.81 22.99
C ARG A 91 -4.22 0.36 22.52
N TYR A 92 -4.23 0.13 21.21
CA TYR A 92 -4.12 -1.20 20.63
C TYR A 92 -2.86 -1.91 21.12
N LEU A 93 -1.68 -1.29 20.96
CA LEU A 93 -0.43 -1.90 21.38
C LEU A 93 -0.39 -2.14 22.90
N CYS A 94 -0.85 -1.21 23.72
CA CYS A 94 -0.93 -1.41 25.17
C CYS A 94 -1.81 -2.59 25.57
N CYS A 95 -2.92 -2.84 24.86
CA CYS A 95 -3.81 -3.96 25.16
C CYS A 95 -3.29 -5.31 24.64
N TYR A 96 -2.71 -5.33 23.44
CA TYR A 96 -2.38 -6.59 22.76
C TYR A 96 -0.93 -7.02 22.93
N VAL A 97 0.02 -6.10 23.16
CA VAL A 97 1.44 -6.43 23.38
C VAL A 97 1.65 -7.34 24.60
N PRO A 98 0.98 -7.13 25.75
CA PRO A 98 1.09 -8.06 26.89
C PRO A 98 0.56 -9.47 26.60
N LEU A 99 -0.39 -9.61 25.65
CA LEU A 99 -1.05 -10.88 25.34
C LEU A 99 -0.31 -11.67 24.24
N TYR A 100 0.12 -10.98 23.18
CA TYR A 100 0.66 -11.61 21.96
C TYR A 100 2.13 -11.24 21.69
N GLY A 101 2.74 -10.41 22.56
CA GLY A 101 4.02 -9.76 22.28
C GLY A 101 3.90 -8.71 21.18
N LEU A 102 5.00 -7.99 20.93
CA LEU A 102 5.04 -6.94 19.90
C LEU A 102 4.77 -7.50 18.50
N PHE A 103 5.48 -8.57 18.12
CA PHE A 103 5.33 -9.18 16.79
C PHE A 103 3.97 -9.84 16.59
N GLY A 104 3.41 -10.50 17.61
CA GLY A 104 2.08 -11.11 17.51
C GLY A 104 0.97 -10.07 17.39
N SER A 105 1.11 -8.93 18.09
CA SER A 105 0.17 -7.80 17.95
C SER A 105 0.23 -7.19 16.56
N LEU A 106 1.44 -7.00 16.00
CA LEU A 106 1.59 -6.51 14.62
C LEU A 106 1.02 -7.51 13.59
N ALA A 107 1.25 -8.81 13.78
CA ALA A 107 0.67 -9.83 12.91
C ALA A 107 -0.87 -9.84 12.98
N LEU A 108 -1.44 -9.70 14.18
CA LEU A 108 -2.89 -9.67 14.39
C LEU A 108 -3.54 -8.48 13.69
N ILE A 109 -3.01 -7.26 13.85
CA ILE A 109 -3.57 -6.08 13.19
C ILE A 109 -3.44 -6.18 11.67
N SER A 110 -2.32 -6.67 11.14
CA SER A 110 -2.15 -6.89 9.70
C SER A 110 -3.12 -7.94 9.16
N PHE A 111 -3.36 -9.02 9.90
CA PHE A 111 -4.29 -10.07 9.51
C PHE A 111 -5.74 -9.58 9.49
N VAL A 112 -6.19 -8.87 10.52
CA VAL A 112 -7.54 -8.30 10.58
C VAL A 112 -7.76 -7.30 9.43
N ARG A 113 -6.78 -6.45 9.15
CA ARG A 113 -6.84 -5.51 8.02
C ARG A 113 -6.86 -6.22 6.66
N PHE A 114 -6.15 -7.33 6.53
CA PHE A 114 -6.20 -8.16 5.32
C PHE A 114 -7.60 -8.73 5.10
N LEU A 115 -8.24 -9.27 6.16
CA LEU A 115 -9.62 -9.76 6.08
C LEU A 115 -10.64 -8.66 5.77
N GLU A 116 -10.46 -7.45 6.32
CA GLU A 116 -11.31 -6.28 6.02
C GLU A 116 -11.20 -5.85 4.55
N SER A 117 -10.04 -6.06 3.93
CA SER A 117 -9.76 -5.62 2.56
C SER A 117 -10.29 -6.55 1.46
N HIS A 118 -10.82 -7.72 1.81
CA HIS A 118 -11.25 -8.77 0.89
C HIS A 118 -12.78 -8.96 0.93
#